data_AF-A0A815A8C7-F1
#
_entry.id   AF-A0A815A8C7-F1
#
_cell.length_a   1.000
_cell.length_b   1.000
_cell.length_c   1.000
_cell.angle_alpha   90.00
_cell.angle_beta   90.00
_cell.angle_gamma   90.00
#
_symmetry.space_group_name_H-M   'P 1'
#
loop_
_entity.id
_entity.type
_entity.pdbx_description
1 polymer ?
#
loop_
_entity_poly.entity_id
_entity_poly.type
_entity_poly.pdbx_seq_one_letter_code
_entity_poly.pdbx_strand_id
1 'polypeptide(L)'
;MENFLCLISFILLYYSGDCIQPYFPSQIVFSTDNGQTIIVIDEINQRAYQSLPVYPSNTQRSFAMKNFPYSIPDSPQSKYYVELIIDSSRNICFYETYWKYGGNNFNVFPSHWLLNINSFSIKNYLEFKYIMIHSNDSSQDEDYWYANKECEIDSGGKYPCEEIYFKKNTEIPLRLTQVVNRGLKYIRTTTNFTIISIGKPDEKYFDSIPKNWPTVCEDLDLGLSYYPQFTEIGVNQSVEIHISLSAPPHRIDGNDTVRVQWNTTECIDCFTLSPKEFTFNTKNFQEKQILRITRVKDTSQTKIIPIFNGGGFDIIPPERFSIHLLH
;
A
#
# COMPACT_ATOMS: atom_id res chain seq x y z
N MET A 1 -57.23 -23.79 3.59
CA MET A 1 -56.42 -23.52 2.40
C MET A 1 -56.11 -22.02 2.25
N GLU A 2 -57.06 -21.14 2.53
CA GLU A 2 -56.87 -19.67 2.54
C GLU A 2 -55.81 -19.17 3.55
N ASN A 3 -55.75 -19.73 4.77
CA ASN A 3 -54.74 -19.34 5.76
C ASN A 3 -53.29 -19.70 5.38
N PHE A 4 -53.07 -20.67 4.49
CA PHE A 4 -51.73 -21.07 4.04
C PHE A 4 -51.21 -20.16 2.92
N LEU A 5 -52.12 -19.65 2.08
CA LEU A 5 -51.83 -18.65 1.04
C LEU A 5 -51.47 -17.28 1.63
N CYS A 6 -52.12 -16.86 2.71
CA CYS A 6 -51.75 -15.61 3.40
C CYS A 6 -50.34 -15.68 4.03
N LEU A 7 -49.93 -16.85 4.54
CA LEU A 7 -48.59 -17.04 5.12
C LEU A 7 -47.49 -17.02 4.05
N ILE A 8 -47.74 -17.64 2.89
CA ILE A 8 -46.80 -17.63 1.74
C ILE A 8 -46.70 -16.22 1.13
N SER A 9 -47.80 -15.48 1.02
CA SER A 9 -47.77 -14.07 0.62
C SER A 9 -47.04 -13.18 1.63
N PHE A 10 -47.15 -13.44 2.93
CA PHE A 10 -46.40 -12.70 3.95
C PHE A 10 -44.89 -12.99 3.87
N ILE A 11 -44.50 -14.23 3.60
CA ILE A 11 -43.08 -14.63 3.44
C ILE A 11 -42.49 -14.07 2.14
N LEU A 12 -43.25 -14.03 1.04
CA LEU A 12 -42.83 -13.42 -0.23
C LEU A 12 -42.75 -11.89 -0.16
N LEU A 13 -43.67 -11.23 0.55
CA LEU A 13 -43.64 -9.78 0.76
C LEU A 13 -42.52 -9.35 1.71
N TYR A 14 -42.12 -10.18 2.68
CA TYR A 14 -40.99 -9.89 3.56
C TYR A 14 -39.61 -10.10 2.91
N TYR A 15 -39.54 -10.88 1.82
CA TYR A 15 -38.28 -11.19 1.12
C TYR A 15 -37.93 -10.25 -0.03
N SER A 16 -38.74 -9.23 -0.29
CA SER A 16 -38.58 -8.33 -1.45
C SER A 16 -37.87 -7.01 -1.11
N GLY A 17 -37.00 -7.01 -0.11
CA GLY A 17 -35.94 -6.00 -0.03
C GLY A 17 -34.73 -6.57 -0.75
N ASP A 18 -34.40 -6.03 -1.92
CA ASP A 18 -33.19 -6.44 -2.64
C ASP A 18 -31.96 -6.06 -1.80
N CYS A 19 -31.52 -6.99 -0.95
CA CYS A 19 -30.24 -6.96 -0.23
C CYS A 19 -29.07 -7.23 -1.21
N ILE A 20 -29.13 -6.64 -2.40
CA ILE A 20 -28.08 -6.72 -3.40
C ILE A 20 -27.09 -5.60 -3.07
N GLN A 21 -25.86 -6.00 -2.80
CA GLN A 21 -24.78 -5.07 -2.50
C GLN A 21 -24.56 -4.13 -3.70
N PRO A 22 -24.52 -2.81 -3.49
CA PRO A 22 -24.20 -1.87 -4.55
C PRO A 22 -22.71 -1.96 -4.92
N TYR A 23 -22.42 -1.90 -6.22
CA TYR A 23 -21.08 -1.99 -6.77
C TYR A 23 -20.80 -0.81 -7.72
N PHE A 24 -19.61 -0.23 -7.63
CA PHE A 24 -19.08 0.61 -8.70
C PHE A 24 -18.87 -0.23 -9.98
N PRO A 25 -18.88 0.39 -11.18
CA PRO A 25 -18.54 -0.30 -12.42
C PRO A 25 -17.12 -0.87 -12.35
N SER A 26 -16.91 -2.05 -12.95
CA SER A 26 -15.61 -2.75 -12.98
C SER A 26 -14.51 -1.96 -13.70
N GLN A 27 -14.90 -1.02 -14.57
CA GLN A 27 -13.99 -0.07 -15.20
C GLN A 27 -14.57 1.33 -15.10
N ILE A 28 -13.89 2.21 -14.38
CA ILE A 28 -14.38 3.55 -14.06
C ILE A 28 -13.22 4.52 -13.84
N VAL A 29 -13.42 5.76 -14.28
CA VAL A 29 -12.58 6.90 -13.95
C VAL A 29 -13.44 7.95 -13.27
N PHE A 30 -13.02 8.37 -12.10
CA PHE A 30 -13.74 9.35 -11.31
C PHE A 30 -12.77 10.23 -10.52
N SER A 31 -13.30 11.32 -9.99
CA SER A 31 -12.57 12.16 -9.06
C SER A 31 -13.34 12.40 -7.77
N THR A 32 -12.61 12.56 -6.67
CA THR A 32 -13.10 12.98 -5.37
C THR A 32 -12.54 14.36 -5.01
N ASP A 33 -12.93 14.90 -3.86
CA ASP A 33 -12.35 16.12 -3.29
C ASP A 33 -12.41 17.32 -4.25
N ASN A 34 -13.56 17.52 -4.88
CA ASN A 34 -13.81 18.57 -5.87
C ASN A 34 -12.87 18.52 -7.09
N GLY A 35 -12.51 17.31 -7.53
CA GLY A 35 -11.67 17.11 -8.71
C GLY A 35 -10.17 17.07 -8.41
N GLN A 36 -9.77 17.16 -7.15
CA GLN A 36 -8.36 17.11 -6.75
C GLN A 36 -7.77 15.71 -6.92
N THR A 37 -8.46 14.69 -6.42
CA THR A 37 -7.99 13.31 -6.50
C THR A 37 -8.62 12.63 -7.70
N ILE A 38 -7.82 12.11 -8.63
CA ILE A 38 -8.32 11.29 -9.75
C ILE A 38 -8.03 9.83 -9.43
N ILE A 39 -9.03 8.97 -9.62
CA ILE A 39 -8.96 7.53 -9.38
C ILE A 39 -9.43 6.81 -10.64
N VAL A 40 -8.68 5.81 -11.06
CA VAL A 40 -8.94 4.98 -12.22
C VAL A 40 -8.91 3.52 -11.78
N ILE A 41 -9.98 2.80 -12.06
CA ILE A 41 -10.11 1.37 -11.79
C ILE A 41 -10.29 0.67 -13.13
N ASP A 42 -9.47 -0.35 -13.36
CA ASP A 42 -9.61 -1.29 -14.47
C ASP A 42 -9.49 -2.70 -13.90
N GLU A 43 -10.58 -3.18 -13.30
CA GLU A 43 -10.66 -4.51 -12.69
C GLU A 43 -10.43 -5.61 -13.73
N ILE A 44 -10.87 -5.41 -14.98
CA ILE A 44 -10.69 -6.41 -16.05
C ILE A 44 -9.21 -6.66 -16.33
N ASN A 45 -8.42 -5.59 -16.49
CA ASN A 45 -6.98 -5.72 -16.74
C ASN A 45 -6.14 -5.77 -15.45
N GLN A 46 -6.79 -5.77 -14.28
CA GLN A 46 -6.15 -5.75 -12.97
C GLN A 46 -5.08 -4.65 -12.87
N ARG A 47 -5.51 -3.41 -13.13
CA ARG A 47 -4.70 -2.19 -12.96
C ARG A 47 -5.51 -1.04 -12.38
N ALA A 48 -4.86 -0.20 -11.58
CA ALA A 48 -5.46 0.98 -10.98
C ALA A 48 -4.45 2.13 -10.96
N TYR A 49 -4.98 3.36 -10.98
CA TYR A 49 -4.20 4.58 -10.92
C TYR A 49 -4.84 5.58 -9.97
N GLN A 50 -4.01 6.30 -9.23
CA GLN A 50 -4.43 7.41 -8.40
C GLN A 50 -3.50 8.60 -8.63
N SER A 51 -4.08 9.79 -8.69
CA SER A 51 -3.37 11.06 -8.73
C SER A 51 -3.85 11.94 -7.61
N LEU A 52 -2.94 12.38 -6.75
CA LEU A 52 -3.24 13.25 -5.61
C LEU A 52 -2.34 14.50 -5.63
N PRO A 53 -2.89 15.70 -5.47
CA PRO A 53 -2.09 16.91 -5.33
C PRO A 53 -1.41 16.92 -3.96
N VAL A 54 -0.08 17.02 -3.95
CA VAL A 54 0.72 17.14 -2.71
C VAL A 54 1.03 18.61 -2.41
N TYR A 55 1.22 19.41 -3.46
CA TYR A 55 1.42 20.86 -3.42
C TYR A 55 0.74 21.50 -4.63
N PRO A 56 0.49 22.82 -4.67
CA PRO A 56 -0.28 23.48 -5.73
C PRO A 56 0.19 23.19 -7.16
N SER A 57 1.46 22.82 -7.34
CA SER A 57 2.08 22.48 -8.63
C SER A 57 2.51 21.02 -8.75
N ASN A 58 2.38 20.20 -7.71
CA ASN A 58 2.99 18.88 -7.66
C ASN A 58 1.96 17.78 -7.42
N THR A 59 2.19 16.65 -8.08
CA THR A 59 1.29 15.50 -8.06
C THR A 59 2.08 14.26 -7.68
N GLN A 60 1.55 13.54 -6.71
CA GLN A 60 1.93 12.15 -6.48
C GLN A 60 1.04 11.28 -7.37
N ARG A 61 1.68 10.38 -8.11
CA ARG A 61 0.99 9.37 -8.93
C ARG A 61 1.28 8.00 -8.35
N SER A 62 0.23 7.23 -8.14
CA SER A 62 0.30 5.86 -7.66
C SER A 62 -0.32 4.92 -8.67
N PHE A 63 0.25 3.73 -8.79
CA PHE A 63 -0.16 2.70 -9.73
C PHE A 63 -0.20 1.36 -9.02
N ALA A 64 -1.23 0.55 -9.24
CA ALA A 64 -1.25 -0.85 -8.85
C ALA A 64 -1.50 -1.70 -10.10
N MET A 65 -0.68 -2.73 -10.35
CA MET A 65 -0.82 -3.58 -11.54
C MET A 65 -0.40 -5.01 -11.25
N LYS A 66 -1.13 -6.00 -11.80
CA LYS A 66 -0.76 -7.43 -11.70
C LYS A 66 0.55 -7.76 -12.42
N ASN A 67 0.77 -7.15 -13.57
CA ASN A 67 1.97 -7.32 -14.39
C ASN A 67 2.49 -5.92 -14.72
N PHE A 68 3.57 -5.50 -14.07
CA PHE A 68 4.03 -4.12 -14.20
C PHE A 68 4.80 -3.91 -15.52
N PRO A 69 4.50 -2.85 -16.30
CA PRO A 69 5.14 -2.61 -17.59
C PRO A 69 6.65 -2.37 -17.42
N TYR A 70 7.43 -2.74 -18.43
CA TYR A 70 8.90 -2.60 -18.44
C TYR A 70 9.63 -3.36 -17.32
N SER A 71 8.94 -4.28 -16.63
CA SER A 71 9.59 -5.13 -15.63
C SER A 71 10.66 -6.03 -16.26
N ILE A 72 11.76 -6.21 -15.55
CA ILE A 72 12.80 -7.18 -15.91
C ILE A 72 12.17 -8.58 -15.94
N PRO A 73 12.40 -9.37 -17.01
CA PRO A 73 11.91 -10.75 -17.08
C PRO A 73 12.29 -11.57 -15.85
N ASP A 74 11.39 -12.46 -15.43
CA ASP A 74 11.53 -13.34 -14.27
C ASP A 74 11.61 -12.69 -12.89
N SER A 75 11.69 -11.36 -12.80
CA SER A 75 11.69 -10.64 -11.53
C SER A 75 10.32 -10.77 -10.83
N PRO A 76 10.24 -10.58 -9.49
CA PRO A 76 8.97 -10.61 -8.77
C PRO A 76 7.90 -9.69 -9.39
N GLN A 77 8.32 -8.51 -9.82
CA GLN A 77 7.46 -7.50 -10.45
C GLN A 77 6.85 -7.93 -11.79
N SER A 78 7.40 -8.96 -12.44
CA SER A 78 6.85 -9.55 -13.66
C SER A 78 5.80 -10.65 -13.40
N LYS A 79 5.71 -11.13 -12.15
CA LYS A 79 4.88 -12.29 -11.75
C LYS A 79 3.79 -11.93 -10.74
N TYR A 80 4.03 -10.91 -9.94
CA TYR A 80 3.20 -10.52 -8.80
C TYR A 80 2.72 -9.08 -8.94
N TYR A 81 1.68 -8.75 -8.18
CA TYR A 81 1.20 -7.37 -8.12
C TYR A 81 2.28 -6.45 -7.59
N VAL A 82 2.33 -5.25 -8.16
CA VAL A 82 3.22 -4.18 -7.72
C VAL A 82 2.40 -2.92 -7.49
N GLU A 83 2.69 -2.25 -6.38
CA GLU A 83 2.30 -0.87 -6.15
C GLU A 83 3.52 0.04 -6.38
N LEU A 84 3.39 1.04 -7.25
CA LEU A 84 4.44 2.03 -7.54
C LEU A 84 3.93 3.41 -7.18
N ILE A 85 4.74 4.18 -6.45
CA ILE A 85 4.50 5.59 -6.16
C ILE A 85 5.60 6.44 -6.79
N ILE A 86 5.19 7.51 -7.46
CA ILE A 86 6.06 8.51 -8.03
C ILE A 86 5.65 9.86 -7.45
N ASP A 87 6.53 10.42 -6.61
CA ASP A 87 6.40 11.76 -6.08
C ASP A 87 7.34 12.70 -6.83
N SER A 88 6.78 13.37 -7.83
CA SER A 88 7.48 14.38 -8.62
C SER A 88 7.98 15.57 -7.78
N SER A 89 7.36 15.86 -6.63
CA SER A 89 7.74 16.99 -5.78
C SER A 89 9.07 16.80 -5.08
N ARG A 90 9.36 15.55 -4.70
CA ARG A 90 10.57 15.17 -3.97
C ARG A 90 11.60 14.50 -4.85
N ASN A 91 11.27 14.28 -6.12
CA ASN A 91 12.05 13.43 -7.03
C ASN A 91 12.31 12.04 -6.41
N ILE A 92 11.28 11.49 -5.76
CA ILE A 92 11.32 10.19 -5.11
C ILE A 92 10.36 9.26 -5.85
N CYS A 93 10.80 8.02 -6.06
CA CYS A 93 9.89 6.95 -6.39
C CYS A 93 10.27 5.68 -5.64
N PHE A 94 9.25 4.91 -5.28
CA PHE A 94 9.40 3.65 -4.55
C PHE A 94 8.27 2.70 -4.94
N TYR A 95 8.51 1.41 -4.80
CA TYR A 95 7.54 0.38 -5.11
C TYR A 95 7.58 -0.76 -4.09
N GLU A 96 6.50 -1.53 -4.06
CA GLU A 96 6.35 -2.77 -3.30
C GLU A 96 5.80 -3.87 -4.19
N THR A 97 6.22 -5.10 -3.92
CA THR A 97 5.68 -6.28 -4.61
C THR A 97 4.87 -7.11 -3.62
N TYR A 98 3.68 -7.59 -4.01
CA TYR A 98 2.87 -8.47 -3.16
C TYR A 98 3.23 -9.93 -3.40
N TRP A 99 4.18 -10.43 -2.62
CA TRP A 99 4.75 -11.78 -2.73
C TRP A 99 5.26 -12.29 -1.38
N LYS A 100 5.87 -13.48 -1.33
CA LYS A 100 6.25 -14.14 -0.07
C LYS A 100 7.14 -13.28 0.85
N TYR A 101 7.93 -12.38 0.30
CA TYR A 101 8.95 -11.59 1.02
C TYR A 101 8.70 -10.08 1.00
N GLY A 102 7.51 -9.64 0.61
CA GLY A 102 7.22 -8.22 0.43
C GLY A 102 5.76 -7.84 0.60
N GLY A 103 5.46 -6.55 0.42
CA GLY A 103 4.10 -6.01 0.37
C GLY A 103 3.84 -4.88 1.36
N ASN A 104 2.55 -4.69 1.67
CA ASN A 104 1.78 -3.63 2.36
C ASN A 104 2.45 -2.67 3.39
N ASN A 105 3.69 -2.20 3.23
CA ASN A 105 4.22 -1.14 4.11
C ASN A 105 3.64 0.22 3.71
N PHE A 106 3.25 0.39 2.44
CA PHE A 106 2.37 1.47 2.02
C PHE A 106 1.32 0.92 1.06
N ASN A 107 0.05 1.17 1.36
CA ASN A 107 -1.05 0.92 0.44
C ASN A 107 -1.87 2.18 0.32
N VAL A 108 -1.79 2.80 -0.85
CA VAL A 108 -2.58 4.00 -1.19
C VAL A 108 -3.93 3.65 -1.81
N PHE A 109 -4.09 2.41 -2.24
CA PHE A 109 -5.34 1.89 -2.79
C PHE A 109 -6.24 1.32 -1.68
N PRO A 110 -7.51 1.02 -1.99
CA PRO A 110 -8.43 0.52 -0.98
C PRO A 110 -7.88 -0.72 -0.25
N SER A 111 -7.89 -0.67 1.09
CA SER A 111 -7.28 -1.70 1.91
C SER A 111 -7.92 -3.08 1.75
N HIS A 112 -9.19 -3.14 1.38
CA HIS A 112 -9.92 -4.39 1.15
C HIS A 112 -9.52 -5.12 -0.15
N TRP A 113 -8.71 -4.49 -0.99
CA TRP A 113 -8.08 -5.17 -2.13
C TRP A 113 -6.92 -6.07 -1.68
N LEU A 114 -6.39 -5.86 -0.47
CA LEU A 114 -5.43 -6.77 0.15
C LEU A 114 -6.15 -8.05 0.57
N LEU A 115 -5.73 -9.18 0.00
CA LEU A 115 -6.21 -10.49 0.42
C LEU A 115 -5.46 -10.99 1.66
N ASN A 116 -4.19 -10.58 1.77
CA ASN A 116 -3.32 -10.71 2.94
C ASN A 116 -2.09 -9.79 2.72
N ILE A 117 -1.11 -9.86 3.62
CA ILE A 117 0.11 -9.05 3.52
C ILE A 117 0.89 -9.26 2.20
N ASN A 118 0.77 -10.44 1.59
CA ASN A 118 1.56 -10.88 0.43
C ASN A 118 0.69 -11.06 -0.83
N SER A 119 -0.56 -10.58 -0.85
CA SER A 119 -1.49 -10.83 -1.95
C SER A 119 -2.49 -9.70 -2.12
N PHE A 120 -2.73 -9.32 -3.38
CA PHE A 120 -3.51 -8.15 -3.77
C PHE A 120 -4.44 -8.49 -4.94
N SER A 121 -5.64 -7.92 -4.97
CA SER A 121 -6.57 -8.05 -6.08
C SER A 121 -7.37 -6.77 -6.23
N ILE A 122 -7.30 -6.17 -7.42
CA ILE A 122 -8.11 -4.99 -7.74
C ILE A 122 -9.54 -5.47 -7.95
N LYS A 123 -10.46 -4.85 -7.20
CA LYS A 123 -11.89 -5.17 -7.18
C LYS A 123 -12.68 -3.86 -7.09
N ASN A 124 -13.96 -3.97 -6.73
CA ASN A 124 -14.81 -2.82 -6.45
C ASN A 124 -14.12 -1.80 -5.54
N TYR A 125 -14.27 -0.51 -5.88
CA TYR A 125 -13.61 0.57 -5.16
C TYR A 125 -14.11 0.72 -3.72
N LEU A 126 -15.36 0.36 -3.42
CA LEU A 126 -15.93 0.46 -2.08
C LEU A 126 -16.11 -0.93 -1.45
N GLU A 127 -15.85 -1.00 -0.15
CA GLU A 127 -16.28 -2.09 0.73
C GLU A 127 -17.17 -1.51 1.82
N PHE A 128 -18.34 -2.12 2.02
CA PHE A 128 -19.30 -1.70 3.03
C PHE A 128 -19.20 -2.65 4.22
N LYS A 129 -19.27 -2.09 5.43
CA LYS A 129 -19.15 -2.84 6.69
C LYS A 129 -20.47 -3.53 7.06
N TYR A 130 -21.57 -2.96 6.60
CA TYR A 130 -22.93 -3.42 6.90
C TYR A 130 -23.64 -3.85 5.62
N ILE A 131 -24.67 -4.69 5.80
CA ILE A 131 -25.54 -5.08 4.70
C ILE A 131 -26.28 -3.84 4.22
N MET A 132 -26.24 -3.61 2.91
CA MET A 132 -26.90 -2.47 2.28
C MET A 132 -28.30 -2.87 1.81
N ILE A 133 -29.29 -2.04 2.12
CA ILE A 133 -30.68 -2.19 1.74
C ILE A 133 -30.95 -1.18 0.63
N HIS A 134 -31.42 -1.65 -0.54
CA HIS A 134 -31.90 -0.77 -1.59
C HIS A 134 -33.21 -0.09 -1.15
N SER A 135 -33.27 1.24 -1.28
CA SER A 135 -34.45 2.00 -0.93
C SER A 135 -35.55 1.82 -1.97
N ASN A 136 -36.76 1.59 -1.49
CA ASN A 136 -37.96 1.57 -2.34
C ASN A 136 -38.51 2.99 -2.60
N ASP A 137 -37.77 4.02 -2.23
CA ASP A 137 -38.21 5.40 -2.41
C ASP A 137 -38.31 5.77 -3.90
N SER A 138 -39.33 6.53 -4.22
CA SER A 138 -39.74 6.84 -5.60
C SER A 138 -38.91 7.95 -6.27
N SER A 139 -37.69 8.19 -5.77
CA SER A 139 -36.78 9.21 -6.34
C SER A 139 -36.68 9.03 -7.85
N GLN A 140 -36.98 10.11 -8.59
CA GLN A 140 -36.96 10.09 -10.04
C GLN A 140 -35.53 10.14 -10.60
N ASP A 141 -34.59 10.65 -9.82
CA ASP A 141 -33.25 11.00 -10.30
C ASP A 141 -32.16 10.05 -9.78
N GLU A 142 -32.42 9.34 -8.68
CA GLU A 142 -31.38 8.57 -7.97
C GLU A 142 -31.89 7.22 -7.46
N ASP A 143 -30.99 6.24 -7.47
CA ASP A 143 -31.12 5.02 -6.66
C ASP A 143 -30.27 5.17 -5.39
N TYR A 144 -30.74 4.62 -4.29
CA TYR A 144 -30.20 4.86 -2.96
C TYR A 144 -30.13 3.56 -2.16
N TRP A 145 -28.99 3.29 -1.54
CA TRP A 145 -28.80 2.21 -0.60
C TRP A 145 -28.37 2.75 0.75
N TYR A 146 -28.84 2.11 1.81
CA TYR A 146 -28.45 2.43 3.17
C TYR A 146 -28.12 1.19 3.98
N ALA A 147 -27.19 1.35 4.92
CA ALA A 147 -26.82 0.30 5.85
C ALA A 147 -28.03 -0.10 6.68
N ASN A 148 -28.22 -1.40 6.88
CA ASN A 148 -29.23 -1.95 7.80
C ASN A 148 -28.97 -1.63 9.29
N LYS A 149 -27.91 -0.89 9.59
CA LYS A 149 -27.50 -0.48 10.92
C LYS A 149 -27.43 1.04 11.02
N GLU A 150 -27.96 1.57 12.10
CA GLU A 150 -27.83 2.98 12.46
C GLU A 150 -26.64 3.23 13.38
N CYS A 151 -26.01 4.38 13.19
CA CYS A 151 -24.91 4.90 13.98
C CYS A 151 -25.33 6.27 14.57
N GLU A 152 -24.96 6.50 15.83
CA GLU A 152 -25.17 7.76 16.51
C GLU A 152 -23.93 8.65 16.35
N ILE A 153 -24.15 9.93 16.02
CA ILE A 153 -23.09 10.95 16.01
C ILE A 153 -23.08 11.70 17.33
N ASP A 154 -21.96 12.33 17.67
CA ASP A 154 -21.77 13.03 18.96
C ASP A 154 -22.79 14.14 19.23
N SER A 155 -23.42 14.70 18.20
CA SER A 155 -24.48 15.69 18.34
C SER A 155 -25.86 15.07 18.65
N GLY A 156 -25.94 13.75 18.89
CA GLY A 156 -27.15 13.00 19.24
C GLY A 156 -28.03 12.55 18.06
N GLY A 157 -27.58 12.79 16.82
CA GLY A 157 -28.31 12.34 15.63
C GLY A 157 -28.07 10.87 15.34
N LYS A 158 -29.10 10.13 14.93
CA LYS A 158 -29.00 8.75 14.46
C LYS A 158 -29.24 8.69 12.95
N TYR A 159 -28.34 8.04 12.24
CA TYR A 159 -28.36 7.91 10.78
C TYR A 159 -27.94 6.48 10.41
N PRO A 160 -28.30 5.97 9.23
CA PRO A 160 -27.64 4.79 8.70
C PRO A 160 -26.12 4.97 8.74
N CYS A 161 -25.39 3.95 9.17
CA CYS A 161 -23.94 4.04 9.31
C CYS A 161 -23.25 4.35 7.96
N GLU A 162 -23.83 3.87 6.86
CA GLU A 162 -23.35 4.05 5.49
C GLU A 162 -24.54 4.24 4.55
N GLU A 163 -24.38 5.13 3.57
CA GLU A 163 -25.40 5.49 2.58
C GLU A 163 -24.69 5.75 1.25
N ILE A 164 -25.16 5.16 0.16
CA ILE A 164 -24.57 5.37 -1.18
C ILE A 164 -25.68 5.66 -2.18
N TYR A 165 -25.43 6.63 -3.04
CA TYR A 165 -26.36 7.13 -4.02
C TYR A 165 -25.79 6.94 -5.42
N PHE A 166 -26.63 6.48 -6.34
CA PHE A 166 -26.31 6.23 -7.73
C PHE A 166 -27.28 6.99 -8.64
N LYS A 167 -26.85 7.30 -9.86
CA LYS A 167 -27.77 7.82 -10.88
C LYS A 167 -28.82 6.76 -11.21
N LYS A 168 -30.09 7.17 -11.32
CA LYS A 168 -31.24 6.27 -11.51
C LYS A 168 -31.01 5.20 -12.58
N ASN A 169 -31.30 3.95 -12.23
CA ASN A 169 -31.19 2.75 -13.05
C ASN A 169 -29.79 2.54 -13.64
N THR A 170 -28.74 2.94 -12.91
CA THR A 170 -27.35 2.76 -13.34
C THR A 170 -26.43 2.44 -12.16
N GLU A 171 -25.25 1.90 -12.46
CA GLU A 171 -24.17 1.70 -11.48
C GLU A 171 -23.28 2.96 -11.30
N ILE A 172 -23.70 4.13 -11.79
CA ILE A 172 -22.91 5.36 -11.74
C ILE A 172 -22.99 5.99 -10.35
N PRO A 173 -21.93 5.97 -9.54
CA PRO A 173 -21.99 6.48 -8.17
C PRO A 173 -21.96 8.00 -8.16
N LEU A 174 -22.72 8.59 -7.24
CA LEU A 174 -22.87 10.04 -7.09
C LEU A 174 -22.22 10.53 -5.79
N ARG A 175 -22.56 9.89 -4.67
CA ARG A 175 -22.02 10.25 -3.36
C ARG A 175 -22.14 9.11 -2.36
N LEU A 176 -21.18 9.06 -1.43
CA LEU A 176 -21.14 8.17 -0.29
C LEU A 176 -21.22 9.02 0.99
N THR A 177 -22.17 8.74 1.86
CA THR A 177 -22.28 9.36 3.17
C THR A 177 -22.07 8.29 4.25
N GLN A 178 -21.18 8.56 5.20
CA GLN A 178 -20.82 7.60 6.26
C GLN A 178 -20.65 8.31 7.61
N VAL A 179 -20.97 7.58 8.67
CA VAL A 179 -20.58 7.98 10.03
C VAL A 179 -19.17 7.47 10.31
N VAL A 180 -18.23 8.40 10.47
CA VAL A 180 -16.81 8.10 10.69
C VAL A 180 -16.33 8.70 12.00
N ASN A 181 -15.35 8.04 12.61
CA ASN A 181 -14.62 8.62 13.73
C ASN A 181 -13.56 9.58 13.19
N ARG A 182 -13.64 10.87 13.54
CA ARG A 182 -12.64 11.88 13.21
C ARG A 182 -12.06 12.46 14.50
N GLY A 183 -10.92 11.92 14.91
CA GLY A 183 -10.29 12.23 16.19
C GLY A 183 -11.03 11.57 17.36
N LEU A 184 -11.67 12.37 18.20
CA LEU A 184 -12.47 11.90 19.34
C LEU A 184 -13.98 12.01 19.08
N LYS A 185 -14.40 12.30 17.84
CA LYS A 185 -15.80 12.58 17.50
C LYS A 185 -16.34 11.70 16.40
N TYR A 186 -17.56 11.20 16.58
CA TYR A 186 -18.33 10.59 15.50
C TYR A 186 -19.07 11.67 14.73
N ILE A 187 -18.75 11.79 13.43
CA ILE A 187 -19.36 12.78 12.54
C ILE A 187 -19.85 12.11 11.25
N ARG A 188 -20.86 12.71 10.62
CA ARG A 188 -21.32 12.32 9.29
C ARG A 188 -20.49 13.04 8.23
N THR A 189 -19.85 12.29 7.34
CA THR A 189 -19.02 12.80 6.24
C THR A 189 -19.61 12.36 4.91
N THR A 190 -19.58 13.23 3.90
CA THR A 190 -20.03 12.92 2.54
C THR A 190 -18.89 13.09 1.55
N THR A 191 -18.64 12.06 0.76
CA THR A 191 -17.69 12.05 -0.35
C THR A 191 -18.50 12.09 -1.64
N ASN A 192 -18.34 13.15 -2.43
CA ASN A 192 -18.97 13.27 -3.75
C ASN A 192 -18.05 12.71 -4.83
N PHE A 193 -18.62 11.97 -5.78
CA PHE A 193 -17.92 11.41 -6.92
C PHE A 193 -18.27 12.20 -8.17
N THR A 194 -17.26 12.62 -8.92
CA THR A 194 -17.45 13.15 -10.27
C THR A 194 -16.96 12.12 -11.27
N ILE A 195 -17.88 11.55 -12.04
CA ILE A 195 -17.54 10.50 -13.01
C ILE A 195 -17.01 11.13 -14.28
N ILE A 196 -15.79 10.73 -14.64
CA ILE A 196 -15.10 11.18 -15.86
C ILE A 196 -15.43 10.24 -17.01
N SER A 197 -15.36 8.92 -16.78
CA SER A 197 -15.72 7.92 -17.78
C SER A 197 -16.03 6.56 -17.15
N ILE A 198 -16.81 5.73 -17.85
CA ILE A 198 -17.10 4.33 -17.51
C ILE A 198 -16.74 3.45 -18.70
N GLY A 199 -16.29 2.23 -18.44
CA GLY A 199 -15.70 1.34 -19.44
C GLY A 199 -14.19 1.48 -19.48
N LYS A 200 -13.55 0.88 -20.50
CA LYS A 200 -12.08 0.81 -20.60
C LYS A 200 -11.44 2.21 -20.41
N PRO A 201 -10.62 2.40 -19.36
CA PRO A 201 -9.95 3.67 -19.15
C PRO A 201 -8.95 3.99 -20.26
N ASP A 202 -8.72 5.28 -20.49
CA ASP A 202 -7.71 5.79 -21.41
C ASP A 202 -6.30 5.35 -20.97
N GLU A 203 -5.48 4.90 -21.90
CA GLU A 203 -4.11 4.43 -21.61
C GLU A 203 -3.23 5.56 -21.05
N LYS A 204 -3.57 6.84 -21.29
CA LYS A 204 -2.82 7.99 -20.76
C LYS A 204 -2.60 7.96 -19.25
N TYR A 205 -3.51 7.34 -18.49
CA TYR A 205 -3.36 7.21 -17.03
C TYR A 205 -2.18 6.32 -16.67
N PHE A 206 -1.88 5.31 -17.50
CA PHE A 206 -0.84 4.31 -17.29
C PHE A 206 0.43 4.60 -18.12
N ASP A 207 0.33 5.35 -19.22
CA ASP A 207 1.47 5.72 -20.07
C ASP A 207 2.47 6.66 -19.37
N SER A 208 2.09 7.23 -18.23
CA SER A 208 2.96 8.10 -17.43
C SER A 208 3.98 7.37 -16.56
N ILE A 209 3.99 6.03 -16.58
CA ILE A 209 4.96 5.20 -15.87
C ILE A 209 6.35 5.34 -16.55
N PRO A 210 7.40 5.77 -15.83
CA PRO A 210 8.76 5.89 -16.38
C PRO A 210 9.32 4.53 -16.78
N LYS A 211 9.87 4.38 -17.99
CA LYS A 211 10.41 3.10 -18.46
C LYS A 211 11.57 2.55 -17.62
N ASN A 212 12.28 3.43 -16.93
CA ASN A 212 13.42 3.10 -16.07
C ASN A 212 13.03 2.88 -14.60
N TRP A 213 11.74 2.93 -14.23
CA TRP A 213 11.28 2.69 -12.86
C TRP A 213 11.90 1.44 -12.18
N PRO A 214 12.14 0.29 -12.87
CA PRO A 214 12.74 -0.90 -12.25
C PRO A 214 14.13 -0.67 -11.65
N THR A 215 14.79 0.40 -12.10
CA THR A 215 16.21 0.67 -11.83
C THR A 215 16.44 1.92 -11.01
N VAL A 216 15.44 2.81 -10.91
CA VAL A 216 15.56 4.10 -10.22
C VAL A 216 14.65 4.24 -9.03
N CYS A 217 13.63 3.38 -8.91
CA CYS A 217 12.69 3.42 -7.81
C CYS A 217 13.09 2.45 -6.73
N GLU A 218 13.09 2.93 -5.49
CA GLU A 218 13.46 2.16 -4.31
C GLU A 218 12.47 0.99 -4.10
N ASP A 219 13.00 -0.21 -3.93
CA ASP A 219 12.20 -1.37 -3.52
C ASP A 219 12.08 -1.39 -2.00
N LEU A 220 10.88 -1.13 -1.46
CA LEU A 220 10.72 -1.09 -0.01
C LEU A 220 10.69 -2.48 0.64
N ASP A 221 10.63 -3.56 -0.15
CA ASP A 221 10.79 -4.92 0.38
C ASP A 221 12.25 -5.20 0.77
N LEU A 222 13.20 -4.49 0.15
CA LEU A 222 14.63 -4.66 0.40
C LEU A 222 15.08 -3.89 1.65
N GLY A 223 15.91 -4.54 2.47
CA GLY A 223 16.44 -3.92 3.68
C GLY A 223 17.27 -4.87 4.54
N LEU A 224 17.89 -4.31 5.58
CA LEU A 224 18.64 -5.06 6.59
C LEU A 224 17.84 -5.22 7.89
N SER A 225 18.04 -6.38 8.51
CA SER A 225 17.58 -6.67 9.87
C SER A 225 18.79 -6.86 10.79
N TYR A 226 18.76 -6.22 11.96
CA TYR A 226 19.79 -6.28 12.98
C TYR A 226 19.29 -6.90 14.27
N TYR A 227 20.14 -7.68 14.95
CA TYR A 227 19.89 -8.11 16.32
C TYR A 227 21.21 -8.24 17.11
N PRO A 228 21.40 -7.48 18.22
CA PRO A 228 20.53 -6.43 18.72
C PRO A 228 20.55 -5.17 17.82
N GLN A 229 19.48 -4.37 17.85
CA GLN A 229 19.40 -3.10 17.09
C GLN A 229 20.21 -1.96 17.75
N PHE A 230 20.34 -2.00 19.07
CA PHE A 230 21.08 -1.04 19.88
C PHE A 230 22.00 -1.79 20.82
N THR A 231 23.20 -1.26 21.00
CA THR A 231 24.17 -1.87 21.91
C THR A 231 25.17 -0.83 22.41
N GLU A 232 25.62 -1.05 23.63
CA GLU A 232 26.69 -0.31 24.28
C GLU A 232 27.96 -1.17 24.23
N ILE A 233 29.09 -0.56 23.86
CA ILE A 233 30.37 -1.27 23.76
C ILE A 233 31.41 -0.48 24.54
N GLY A 234 31.93 -1.06 25.63
CA GLY A 234 33.06 -0.50 26.36
C GLY A 234 34.36 -0.55 25.56
N VAL A 235 35.33 0.29 25.91
CA VAL A 235 36.66 0.26 25.27
C VAL A 235 37.32 -1.12 25.48
N ASN A 236 37.89 -1.68 24.41
CA ASN A 236 38.45 -3.03 24.32
C ASN A 236 37.44 -4.18 24.47
N GLN A 237 36.14 -3.89 24.41
CA GLN A 237 35.09 -4.91 24.39
C GLN A 237 34.59 -5.16 22.96
N SER A 238 33.91 -6.29 22.78
CA SER A 238 33.27 -6.64 21.52
C SER A 238 31.81 -6.98 21.74
N VAL A 239 31.00 -6.68 20.73
CA VAL A 239 29.64 -7.20 20.60
C VAL A 239 29.49 -7.92 19.28
N GLU A 240 28.57 -8.88 19.25
CA GLU A 240 28.15 -9.58 18.06
C GLU A 240 26.76 -9.06 17.64
N ILE A 241 26.65 -8.60 16.40
CA ILE A 241 25.39 -8.19 15.78
C ILE A 241 25.07 -9.17 14.67
N HIS A 242 23.90 -9.79 14.77
CA HIS A 242 23.35 -10.64 13.73
C HIS A 242 22.73 -9.78 12.64
N ILE A 243 23.09 -10.09 11.40
CA ILE A 243 22.67 -9.36 10.20
C ILE A 243 22.06 -10.35 9.21
N SER A 244 20.91 -9.99 8.67
CA SER A 244 20.24 -10.69 7.58
C SER A 244 19.48 -9.69 6.71
N LEU A 245 19.05 -10.09 5.52
CA LEU A 245 18.19 -9.28 4.66
C LEU A 245 16.70 -9.59 4.94
N SER A 246 15.85 -8.58 4.76
CA SER A 246 14.39 -8.72 4.88
C SER A 246 13.77 -9.50 3.71
N ALA A 247 14.29 -9.25 2.50
CA ALA A 247 13.89 -9.89 1.26
C ALA A 247 15.13 -10.33 0.46
N PRO A 248 15.01 -11.33 -0.43
CA PRO A 248 16.14 -11.74 -1.25
C PRO A 248 16.53 -10.61 -2.21
N PRO A 249 17.82 -10.42 -2.51
CA PRO A 249 18.25 -9.48 -3.53
C PRO A 249 17.65 -9.88 -4.87
N HIS A 250 17.13 -8.91 -5.60
CA HIS A 250 16.52 -9.17 -6.90
C HIS A 250 16.59 -7.92 -7.77
N ARG A 251 16.98 -8.10 -9.04
CA ARG A 251 17.35 -7.06 -10.02
C ARG A 251 18.70 -6.40 -9.68
N ILE A 252 19.55 -5.95 -10.59
CA ILE A 252 19.46 -5.59 -12.02
C ILE A 252 20.71 -6.20 -12.68
N ASP A 253 20.59 -6.75 -13.90
CA ASP A 253 21.67 -7.41 -14.68
C ASP A 253 22.05 -8.86 -14.33
N GLY A 254 21.15 -9.61 -13.69
CA GLY A 254 21.36 -11.06 -13.46
C GLY A 254 22.31 -11.40 -12.32
N ASN A 255 22.72 -10.41 -11.53
CA ASN A 255 23.39 -10.63 -10.25
C ASN A 255 22.36 -10.53 -9.12
N ASP A 256 21.90 -11.68 -8.65
CA ASP A 256 21.03 -11.87 -7.49
C ASP A 256 21.81 -11.92 -6.17
N THR A 257 22.95 -11.24 -6.15
CA THR A 257 23.85 -11.13 -5.00
C THR A 257 24.03 -9.68 -4.61
N VAL A 258 23.98 -9.41 -3.31
CA VAL A 258 24.38 -8.13 -2.71
C VAL A 258 25.59 -8.34 -1.81
N ARG A 259 26.53 -7.40 -1.87
CA ARG A 259 27.61 -7.29 -0.90
C ARG A 259 27.31 -6.14 0.05
N VAL A 260 27.46 -6.41 1.33
CA VAL A 260 27.24 -5.42 2.39
C VAL A 260 28.56 -5.21 3.10
N GLN A 261 29.04 -3.97 3.10
CA GLN A 261 30.19 -3.51 3.86
C GLN A 261 29.72 -2.46 4.88
N TRP A 262 30.61 -1.98 5.74
CA TRP A 262 30.30 -0.96 6.73
C TRP A 262 31.35 0.12 6.77
N ASN A 263 30.92 1.35 7.00
CA ASN A 263 31.77 2.50 7.23
C ASN A 263 31.39 3.18 8.55
N THR A 264 32.38 3.79 9.21
CA THR A 264 32.16 4.61 10.41
C THR A 264 32.23 6.09 10.02
N THR A 265 31.34 6.90 10.59
CA THR A 265 31.17 8.31 10.16
C THR A 265 32.00 9.31 10.97
N GLU A 266 32.22 9.03 12.26
CA GLU A 266 32.83 9.99 13.19
C GLU A 266 34.28 9.63 13.55
N CYS A 267 34.58 8.33 13.63
CA CYS A 267 35.89 7.84 13.96
C CYS A 267 36.23 6.56 13.18
N ILE A 268 37.11 6.70 12.19
CA ILE A 268 37.51 5.64 11.25
C ILE A 268 38.27 4.51 11.97
N ASP A 269 39.01 4.84 13.03
CA ASP A 269 39.88 3.92 13.75
C ASP A 269 39.45 3.63 15.20
N CYS A 270 38.21 3.97 15.57
CA CYS A 270 37.65 3.66 16.89
C CYS A 270 37.00 2.28 16.98
N PHE A 271 36.66 1.68 15.84
CA PHE A 271 36.02 0.38 15.78
C PHE A 271 36.74 -0.54 14.80
N THR A 272 36.94 -1.79 15.20
CA THR A 272 37.33 -2.88 14.30
C THR A 272 36.09 -3.71 13.98
N LEU A 273 35.81 -3.90 12.69
CA LEU A 273 34.67 -4.65 12.18
C LEU A 273 35.16 -5.97 11.58
N SER A 274 34.56 -7.09 11.99
CA SER A 274 34.91 -8.41 11.48
C SER A 274 33.66 -9.29 11.28
N PRO A 275 33.44 -9.86 10.08
CA PRO A 275 34.21 -9.64 8.86
C PRO A 275 33.97 -8.24 8.26
N LYS A 276 34.76 -7.86 7.26
CA LYS A 276 34.64 -6.55 6.59
C LYS A 276 33.50 -6.47 5.57
N GLU A 277 33.03 -7.63 5.11
CA GLU A 277 32.02 -7.76 4.06
C GLU A 277 31.16 -9.00 4.33
N PHE A 278 29.86 -8.89 4.07
CA PHE A 278 28.96 -10.03 3.89
C PHE A 278 28.50 -10.13 2.44
N THR A 279 28.22 -11.35 2.01
CA THR A 279 27.61 -11.64 0.72
C THR A 279 26.29 -12.36 0.95
N PHE A 280 25.22 -11.83 0.37
CA PHE A 280 23.89 -12.40 0.43
C PHE A 280 23.34 -12.64 -0.98
N ASN A 281 22.54 -13.67 -1.15
CA ASN A 281 21.85 -14.04 -2.38
C ASN A 281 20.47 -14.66 -2.07
N THR A 282 19.76 -15.08 -3.12
CA THR A 282 18.43 -15.71 -3.03
C THR A 282 18.35 -16.92 -2.08
N LYS A 283 19.46 -17.60 -1.78
CA LYS A 283 19.51 -18.80 -0.94
C LYS A 283 19.81 -18.49 0.52
N ASN A 284 20.71 -17.54 0.79
CA ASN A 284 21.21 -17.27 2.15
C ASN A 284 20.76 -15.91 2.74
N PHE A 285 19.87 -15.16 2.06
CA PHE A 285 19.49 -13.82 2.50
C PHE A 285 18.95 -13.75 3.95
N GLN A 286 18.25 -14.79 4.43
CA GLN A 286 17.74 -14.87 5.80
C GLN A 286 18.71 -15.53 6.79
N GLU A 287 19.82 -16.08 6.32
CA GLU A 287 20.83 -16.65 7.20
C GLU A 287 21.46 -15.53 8.02
N LYS A 288 21.42 -15.67 9.35
CA LYS A 288 22.00 -14.69 10.27
C LYS A 288 23.52 -14.78 10.18
N GLN A 289 24.14 -13.77 9.60
CA GLN A 289 25.59 -13.60 9.59
C GLN A 289 26.01 -12.74 10.78
N ILE A 290 27.18 -12.98 11.36
CA ILE A 290 27.62 -12.33 12.60
C ILE A 290 28.67 -11.27 12.28
N LEU A 291 28.35 -10.01 12.57
CA LEU A 291 29.30 -8.90 12.58
C LEU A 291 29.80 -8.69 14.00
N ARG A 292 31.08 -8.92 14.22
CA ARG A 292 31.76 -8.57 15.46
C ARG A 292 32.27 -7.14 15.36
N ILE A 293 31.84 -6.31 16.31
CA ILE A 293 32.26 -4.92 16.44
C ILE A 293 33.10 -4.82 17.71
N THR A 294 34.35 -4.42 17.57
CA THR A 294 35.27 -4.20 18.70
C THR A 294 35.58 -2.72 18.82
N ARG A 295 35.28 -2.11 19.97
CA ARG A 295 35.68 -0.72 20.25
C ARG A 295 37.14 -0.69 20.69
N VAL A 296 37.99 0.01 19.96
CA VAL A 296 39.43 0.11 20.24
C VAL A 296 39.84 1.45 20.84
N LYS A 297 39.03 2.50 20.66
CA LYS A 297 39.27 3.83 21.22
C LYS A 297 37.98 4.43 21.77
N ASP A 298 38.14 5.38 22.67
CA ASP A 298 37.03 6.19 23.17
C ASP A 298 36.59 7.20 22.09
N THR A 299 35.28 7.45 21.98
CA THR A 299 34.69 8.31 20.94
C THR A 299 33.33 8.85 21.41
N SER A 300 32.77 9.83 20.69
CA SER A 300 31.36 10.22 20.80
C SER A 300 30.44 9.21 20.11
N GLN A 301 29.12 9.46 20.12
CA GLN A 301 28.11 8.46 19.75
C GLN A 301 28.17 8.16 18.26
N THR A 302 28.80 7.05 17.88
CA THR A 302 29.09 6.75 16.48
C THR A 302 28.03 5.89 15.81
N LYS A 303 27.74 6.21 14.55
CA LYS A 303 26.94 5.39 13.64
C LYS A 303 27.84 4.58 12.72
N ILE A 304 27.51 3.30 12.60
CA ILE A 304 28.06 2.43 11.56
C ILE A 304 27.02 2.36 10.44
N ILE A 305 27.39 2.81 9.25
CA ILE A 305 26.51 2.89 8.09
C ILE A 305 26.87 1.76 7.11
N PRO A 306 25.90 0.95 6.65
CA PRO A 306 26.17 -0.06 5.64
C PRO A 306 26.48 0.58 4.28
N ILE A 307 27.25 -0.13 3.45
CA ILE A 307 27.45 0.18 2.05
C ILE A 307 26.93 -1.02 1.26
N PHE A 308 25.96 -0.77 0.40
CA PHE A 308 25.35 -1.78 -0.45
C PHE A 308 25.98 -1.79 -1.83
N ASN A 309 26.24 -2.99 -2.35
CA ASN A 309 26.70 -3.20 -3.72
C ASN A 309 25.95 -4.38 -4.35
N GLY A 310 25.11 -4.12 -5.35
CA GLY A 310 24.36 -5.08 -6.14
C GLY A 310 22.96 -5.42 -5.61
N GLY A 311 22.26 -6.26 -6.37
CA GLY A 311 21.01 -6.90 -5.95
C GLY A 311 19.83 -5.96 -5.69
N GLY A 312 19.87 -4.74 -6.24
CA GLY A 312 18.85 -3.71 -6.06
C GLY A 312 19.05 -2.90 -4.78
N PHE A 313 20.01 -3.27 -3.93
CA PHE A 313 20.31 -2.53 -2.71
C PHE A 313 21.11 -1.25 -2.97
N ASP A 314 21.69 -1.08 -4.17
CA ASP A 314 22.47 0.10 -4.56
C ASP A 314 21.67 1.42 -4.50
N ILE A 315 20.35 1.33 -4.66
CA ILE A 315 19.44 2.47 -4.66
C ILE A 315 18.78 2.70 -3.30
N ILE A 316 19.03 1.82 -2.33
CA ILE A 316 18.47 1.92 -0.98
C ILE A 316 19.30 2.91 -0.16
N PRO A 317 18.68 3.91 0.47
CA PRO A 317 19.41 4.84 1.34
C PRO A 317 20.05 4.11 2.54
N PRO A 318 21.38 4.01 2.61
CA PRO A 318 22.06 3.22 3.63
C PRO A 318 21.87 3.78 5.04
N GLU A 319 21.58 5.08 5.16
CA GLU A 319 21.35 5.76 6.44
C GLU A 319 20.13 5.22 7.19
N ARG A 320 19.15 4.64 6.47
CA ARG A 320 17.98 4.00 7.09
C ARG A 320 18.33 2.72 7.86
N PHE A 321 19.51 2.17 7.62
CA PHE A 321 19.99 0.93 8.21
C PHE A 321 21.26 1.16 9.03
N SER A 322 21.45 2.34 9.62
CA SER A 322 22.62 2.56 10.47
C SER A 322 22.52 1.82 11.81
N ILE A 323 23.62 1.20 12.24
CA ILE A 323 23.75 0.65 13.60
C ILE A 323 24.16 1.79 14.53
N HIS A 324 23.36 2.01 15.57
CA HIS A 324 23.62 3.02 16.59
C HIS A 324 24.35 2.39 17.78
N LEU A 325 25.57 2.85 18.04
CA LEU A 325 26.34 2.44 19.21
C LEU A 325 26.15 3.47 20.32
N LEU A 326 25.71 3.02 21.48
CA LEU A 326 25.56 3.82 22.70
C LEU A 326 26.85 3.77 23.52
N HIS A 327 27.05 4.76 24.40
CA HIS A 327 28.22 4.88 25.28
C HIS A 327 28.06 4.20 26.60
#